data_AF-A0A1G1HEX7-F1
#
_entry.id   AF-A0A1G1HEX7-F1
#
_cell.length_a   1.000
_cell.length_b   1.000
_cell.length_c   1.000
_cell.angle_alpha   90.00
_cell.angle_beta   90.00
_cell.angle_gamma   90.00
#
_symmetry.space_group_name_H-M   'P 1'
#
loop_
_entity.id
_entity.type
_entity.pdbx_description
1 polymer ?
#
loop_
_entity_poly.entity_id
_entity_poly.type
_entity_poly.pdbx_seq_one_letter_code
_entity_poly.pdbx_strand_id
1 'polypeptide(L)'
;MVPERDYRSEMKGSPGWPVHWACERFELTLGVLRENLKELLTFVGEPLIKPLFAFPDHEGRMLKKRSDSEVIRRLHNFVAAAMTLVDHSRTFSKVHLNQENSLRYKDLRSIMKSDPEVQFVQLLRNYLLHAAVPQICDHVNWRESINKIGLIPSSLLAWGRWTNPVRKLLKQLSEGKEYFYISDFAASYGNKAENISYQLLNMIISQYRDDLEYLYNVHREFLRVHTSKGYVFDPLITKYFTLANGELVIYPLFDKDRPSTPDRRHRPAD
;
A
#
# COMPACT_ATOMS: atom_id res chain seq x y z
N MET A 1 18.61 -7.48 -47.63
CA MET A 1 18.21 -7.77 -46.24
C MET A 1 17.62 -6.51 -45.66
N VAL A 2 16.33 -6.51 -45.33
CA VAL A 2 15.73 -5.41 -44.54
C VAL A 2 16.30 -5.54 -43.13
N PRO A 3 16.86 -4.48 -42.52
CA PRO A 3 17.34 -4.55 -41.15
C PRO A 3 16.18 -4.99 -40.25
N GLU A 4 16.43 -5.97 -39.39
CA GLU A 4 15.45 -6.38 -38.39
C GLU A 4 15.13 -5.17 -37.52
N ARG A 5 13.83 -4.87 -37.35
CA ARG A 5 13.37 -3.70 -36.60
C ARG A 5 13.91 -3.74 -35.18
N ASP A 6 14.65 -2.71 -34.77
CA ASP A 6 15.13 -2.58 -33.40
C ASP A 6 14.03 -2.02 -32.48
N TYR A 7 13.13 -2.92 -32.08
CA TYR A 7 12.02 -2.62 -31.18
C TYR A 7 12.48 -2.00 -29.86
N ARG A 8 13.65 -2.39 -29.34
CA ARG A 8 14.13 -1.92 -28.05
C ARG A 8 14.55 -0.45 -28.13
N SER A 9 15.30 -0.09 -29.16
CA SER A 9 15.69 1.29 -29.38
C SER A 9 14.49 2.18 -29.70
N GLU A 10 13.53 1.66 -30.47
CA GLU A 10 12.29 2.37 -30.76
C GLU A 10 11.45 2.64 -29.50
N MET A 11 11.23 1.62 -28.66
CA MET A 11 10.51 1.79 -27.39
C MET A 11 11.23 2.79 -26.49
N LYS A 12 12.55 2.67 -26.29
CA LYS A 12 13.33 3.58 -25.43
C LYS A 12 13.34 5.02 -25.94
N GLY A 13 13.30 5.21 -27.26
CA GLY A 13 13.25 6.52 -27.89
C GLY A 13 11.84 7.16 -27.85
N SER A 14 10.80 6.40 -27.53
CA SER A 14 9.44 6.93 -27.48
C SER A 14 9.21 7.90 -26.30
N PRO A 15 8.35 8.92 -26.47
CA PRO A 15 7.93 9.79 -25.36
C PRO A 15 7.22 9.04 -24.21
N GLY A 16 6.54 7.92 -24.52
CA GLY A 16 5.83 7.11 -23.54
C GLY A 16 6.73 6.32 -22.60
N TRP A 17 7.97 6.01 -23.00
CA TRP A 17 8.93 5.23 -22.21
C TRP A 17 9.21 5.80 -20.82
N PRO A 18 9.65 7.06 -20.66
CA PRO A 18 9.89 7.64 -19.34
C PRO A 18 8.62 7.71 -18.48
N VAL A 19 7.45 7.88 -19.10
CA VAL A 19 6.15 7.96 -18.41
C VAL A 19 5.75 6.59 -17.86
N HIS A 20 5.81 5.53 -18.69
CA HIS A 20 5.53 4.16 -18.27
C HIS A 20 6.35 3.78 -17.02
N TRP A 21 7.67 3.98 -17.09
CA TRP A 21 8.54 3.63 -15.97
C TRP A 21 8.34 4.52 -14.73
N ALA A 22 7.86 5.75 -14.91
CA ALA A 22 7.51 6.59 -13.77
C ALA A 22 6.21 6.09 -13.09
N CYS A 23 5.21 5.67 -13.86
CA CYS A 23 4.01 5.02 -13.34
C CYS A 23 4.36 3.71 -12.61
N GLU A 24 5.17 2.83 -13.21
CA GLU A 24 5.62 1.57 -12.57
C GLU A 24 6.31 1.83 -11.22
N ARG A 25 7.23 2.80 -11.15
CA ARG A 25 7.91 3.13 -9.88
C ARG A 25 6.95 3.70 -8.84
N PHE A 26 5.97 4.50 -9.26
CA PHE A 26 4.96 5.01 -8.36
C PHE A 26 4.05 3.89 -7.83
N GLU A 27 3.66 2.95 -8.69
CA GLU A 27 2.91 1.75 -8.28
C GLU A 27 3.69 0.85 -7.32
N LEU A 28 5.01 0.71 -7.48
CA LEU A 28 5.85 0.03 -6.49
C LEU A 28 5.77 0.70 -5.12
N THR A 29 5.74 2.03 -5.08
CA THR A 29 5.57 2.78 -3.83
C THR A 29 4.21 2.49 -3.19
N LEU A 30 3.14 2.46 -4.00
CA LEU A 30 1.80 2.07 -3.54
C LEU A 30 1.79 0.61 -3.05
N GLY A 31 2.51 -0.28 -3.71
CA GLY A 31 2.73 -1.67 -3.28
C GLY A 31 3.37 -1.77 -1.90
N VAL A 32 4.38 -0.94 -1.60
CA VAL A 32 4.99 -0.90 -0.26
C VAL A 32 3.96 -0.54 0.81
N LEU A 33 3.09 0.46 0.58
CA LEU A 33 2.01 0.76 1.52
C LEU A 33 1.05 -0.42 1.67
N ARG A 34 0.61 -1.02 0.56
CA ARG A 34 -0.36 -2.14 0.57
C ARG A 34 0.15 -3.34 1.35
N GLU A 35 1.39 -3.77 1.12
CA GLU A 35 1.94 -4.93 1.82
C GLU A 35 2.10 -4.63 3.31
N ASN A 36 2.56 -3.44 3.70
CA ASN A 36 2.65 -3.07 5.12
C ASN A 36 1.27 -2.93 5.79
N LEU A 37 0.27 -2.43 5.07
CA LEU A 37 -1.11 -2.37 5.56
C LEU A 37 -1.68 -3.78 5.74
N LYS A 38 -1.54 -4.64 4.73
CA LYS A 38 -1.98 -6.04 4.79
C LYS A 38 -1.33 -6.76 5.96
N GLU A 39 0.00 -6.64 6.08
CA GLU A 39 0.78 -7.19 7.19
C GLU A 39 0.29 -6.73 8.57
N LEU A 40 -0.07 -5.45 8.71
CA LEU A 40 -0.63 -4.91 9.96
C LEU A 40 -2.03 -5.48 10.21
N LEU A 41 -2.93 -5.40 9.22
CA LEU A 41 -4.32 -5.84 9.34
C LEU A 41 -4.44 -7.34 9.62
N THR A 42 -3.64 -8.16 8.95
CA THR A 42 -3.56 -9.60 9.20
C THR A 42 -3.13 -9.85 10.65
N PHE A 43 -2.04 -9.23 11.10
CA PHE A 43 -1.53 -9.48 12.45
C PHE A 43 -2.49 -9.03 13.56
N VAL A 44 -3.13 -7.86 13.43
CA VAL A 44 -4.08 -7.36 14.44
C VAL A 44 -5.48 -7.99 14.35
N GLY A 45 -5.76 -8.70 13.25
CA GLY A 45 -7.02 -9.41 13.01
C GLY A 45 -6.95 -10.92 13.25
N GLU A 46 -5.75 -11.50 13.39
CA GLU A 46 -5.57 -12.90 13.74
C GLU A 46 -6.03 -13.16 15.19
N PRO A 47 -6.83 -14.22 15.44
CA PRO A 47 -7.15 -14.63 16.79
C PRO A 47 -5.86 -15.01 17.52
N LEU A 48 -5.45 -14.18 18.50
CA LEU A 48 -4.38 -14.57 19.42
C LEU A 48 -4.73 -15.93 20.04
N ILE A 49 -3.80 -16.89 20.00
CA ILE A 49 -4.01 -18.22 20.55
C ILE A 49 -4.38 -18.08 22.05
N LYS A 50 -5.58 -18.56 22.36
CA LYS A 50 -6.41 -18.27 23.53
C LYS A 50 -5.89 -18.57 24.96
N PRO A 51 -4.76 -19.25 25.27
CA PRO A 51 -4.35 -19.45 26.68
C PRO A 51 -3.13 -18.66 27.17
N LEU A 52 -2.26 -18.11 26.32
CA LEU A 52 -0.94 -17.61 26.79
C LEU A 52 -0.97 -16.27 27.53
N PHE A 53 -2.06 -15.51 27.47
CA PHE A 53 -2.25 -14.26 28.21
C PHE A 53 -3.08 -14.41 29.49
N ALA A 54 -3.67 -15.59 29.71
CA ALA A 54 -4.47 -15.87 30.89
C ALA A 54 -3.61 -16.19 32.13
N PHE A 55 -2.33 -16.51 31.94
CA PHE A 55 -1.43 -16.89 33.02
C PHE A 55 -0.32 -15.84 33.18
N PRO A 56 -0.23 -15.16 34.35
CA PRO A 56 0.78 -14.14 34.62
C PRO A 56 2.14 -14.79 34.98
N ASP A 57 2.52 -15.88 34.34
CA ASP A 57 3.85 -16.46 34.51
C ASP A 57 4.90 -15.71 33.69
N HIS A 58 6.16 -16.11 33.79
CA HIS A 58 7.24 -15.46 33.04
C HIS A 58 7.08 -15.64 31.53
N GLU A 59 6.67 -16.83 31.08
CA GLU A 59 6.58 -17.17 29.65
C GLU A 59 5.44 -16.41 28.96
N GLY A 60 4.26 -16.34 29.58
CA GLY A 60 3.11 -15.58 29.11
C GLY A 60 3.41 -14.08 29.00
N ARG A 61 4.09 -13.50 30.00
CA ARG A 61 4.56 -12.10 29.92
C ARG A 61 5.55 -11.88 28.78
N MET A 62 6.47 -12.81 28.56
CA MET A 62 7.45 -12.71 27.47
C MET A 62 6.80 -12.85 26.09
N LEU A 63 5.80 -13.73 25.94
CA LEU A 63 5.04 -13.82 24.70
C LEU A 63 4.23 -12.55 24.44
N LYS A 64 3.58 -12.00 25.48
CA LYS A 64 2.83 -10.74 25.37
C LYS A 64 3.71 -9.61 24.89
N LYS A 65 4.88 -9.46 25.50
CA LYS A 65 5.85 -8.45 25.10
C LYS A 65 6.30 -8.62 23.64
N ARG A 66 6.49 -9.86 23.18
CA ARG A 66 6.84 -10.15 21.77
C ARG A 66 5.69 -9.77 20.83
N SER A 67 4.46 -10.16 21.17
CA SER A 67 3.25 -9.79 20.42
C SER A 67 3.12 -8.27 20.31
N ASP A 68 3.24 -7.57 21.43
CA ASP A 68 3.13 -6.11 21.47
C ASP A 68 4.22 -5.43 20.64
N SER A 69 5.46 -5.92 20.74
CA SER A 69 6.57 -5.41 19.94
C SER A 69 6.31 -5.57 18.45
N GLU A 70 5.67 -6.67 18.05
CA GLU A 70 5.34 -6.95 16.65
C GLU A 70 4.19 -6.08 16.13
N VAL A 71 3.16 -5.82 16.93
CA VAL A 71 2.12 -4.82 16.62
C VAL A 71 2.76 -3.46 16.36
N ILE A 72 3.63 -3.01 17.27
CA ILE A 72 4.27 -1.70 17.17
C ILE A 72 5.20 -1.62 15.96
N ARG A 73 5.98 -2.68 15.68
CA ARG A 73 6.84 -2.75 14.49
C ARG A 73 6.02 -2.63 13.20
N ARG A 74 4.92 -3.38 13.09
CA ARG A 74 4.04 -3.34 11.91
C ARG A 74 3.32 -2.00 11.77
N LEU A 75 2.85 -1.43 12.88
CA LEU A 75 2.24 -0.11 12.90
C LEU A 75 3.23 0.97 12.45
N HIS A 76 4.47 0.93 12.96
CA HIS A 76 5.54 1.83 12.55
C HIS A 76 5.82 1.72 11.04
N ASN A 77 5.94 0.49 10.53
CA ASN A 77 6.19 0.27 9.11
C ASN A 77 5.04 0.77 8.22
N PHE A 78 3.79 0.53 8.62
CA PHE A 78 2.61 1.06 7.94
C PHE A 78 2.63 2.59 7.85
N VAL A 79 2.81 3.29 8.98
CA VAL A 79 2.80 4.76 8.98
C VAL A 79 4.04 5.35 8.28
N ALA A 80 5.17 4.64 8.28
CA ALA A 80 6.35 5.02 7.50
C ALA A 80 6.07 4.89 5.99
N ALA A 81 5.51 3.76 5.54
CA ALA A 81 5.13 3.54 4.14
C ALA A 81 4.07 4.56 3.67
N ALA A 82 3.12 4.91 4.54
CA ALA A 82 2.13 5.94 4.29
C ALA A 82 2.78 7.31 3.99
N MET A 83 3.78 7.70 4.80
CA MET A 83 4.53 8.94 4.58
C MET A 83 5.37 8.89 3.29
N THR A 84 6.02 7.77 3.01
CA THR A 84 6.75 7.57 1.74
C THR A 84 5.84 7.78 0.54
N LEU A 85 4.63 7.20 0.55
CA LEU A 85 3.67 7.38 -0.54
C LEU A 85 3.24 8.84 -0.69
N VAL A 86 3.00 9.56 0.42
CA VAL A 86 2.68 10.99 0.38
C VAL A 86 3.79 11.80 -0.29
N ASP A 87 5.05 11.56 0.08
CA ASP A 87 6.19 12.30 -0.47
C ASP A 87 6.48 11.95 -1.92
N HIS A 88 6.37 10.68 -2.28
CA HIS A 88 6.50 10.23 -3.67
C HIS A 88 5.35 10.77 -4.53
N SER A 89 4.12 10.81 -4.02
CA SER A 89 2.97 11.40 -4.75
C SER A 89 3.16 12.88 -5.03
N ARG A 90 3.73 13.63 -4.07
CA ARG A 90 4.09 15.05 -4.27
C ARG A 90 5.10 15.21 -5.40
N THR A 91 6.19 14.45 -5.35
CA THR A 91 7.23 14.50 -6.37
C THR A 91 6.71 14.07 -7.74
N PHE A 92 5.98 12.94 -7.79
CA PHE A 92 5.41 12.39 -9.01
C PHE A 92 4.44 13.37 -9.67
N SER A 93 3.51 13.95 -8.91
CA SER A 93 2.59 14.96 -9.43
C SER A 93 3.29 16.23 -9.93
N LYS A 94 4.35 16.68 -9.25
CA LYS A 94 5.11 17.88 -9.64
C LYS A 94 5.84 17.69 -10.96
N VAL A 95 6.34 16.48 -11.22
CA VAL A 95 7.14 16.18 -12.41
C VAL A 95 6.26 15.87 -13.62
N HIS A 96 5.14 15.17 -13.44
CA HIS A 96 4.42 14.59 -14.57
C HIS A 96 3.11 15.29 -14.92
N LEU A 97 2.47 16.03 -14.01
CA LEU A 97 1.21 16.72 -14.34
C LEU A 97 1.46 18.03 -15.06
N ASN A 98 0.64 18.29 -16.08
CA ASN A 98 0.51 19.62 -16.67
C ASN A 98 -0.17 20.59 -15.68
N GLN A 99 -0.23 21.87 -16.03
CA GLN A 99 -0.76 22.91 -15.14
C GLN A 99 -2.22 22.65 -14.70
N GLU A 100 -3.08 22.24 -15.63
CA GLU A 100 -4.49 21.98 -15.37
C GLU A 100 -4.68 20.82 -14.39
N ASN A 101 -4.08 19.66 -14.68
CA ASN A 101 -4.20 18.50 -13.82
C ASN A 101 -3.48 18.70 -12.48
N SER A 102 -2.40 19.49 -12.45
CA SER A 102 -1.73 19.87 -11.20
C SER A 102 -2.64 20.66 -10.27
N LEU A 103 -3.47 21.58 -10.81
CA LEU A 103 -4.47 22.30 -10.03
C LEU A 103 -5.56 21.35 -9.50
N ARG A 104 -6.11 20.49 -10.36
CA ARG A 104 -7.11 19.48 -9.97
C ARG A 104 -6.58 18.55 -8.86
N TYR A 105 -5.33 18.11 -8.98
CA TYR A 105 -4.70 17.26 -7.97
C TYR A 105 -4.39 18.01 -6.68
N LYS A 106 -4.10 19.32 -6.75
CA LYS A 106 -3.96 20.17 -5.56
C LYS A 106 -5.26 20.24 -4.76
N ASP A 107 -6.41 20.32 -5.42
CA ASP A 107 -7.72 20.34 -4.75
C ASP A 107 -8.02 19.01 -4.06
N LEU A 108 -7.79 17.88 -4.74
CA LEU A 108 -7.92 16.54 -4.14
C LEU A 108 -7.03 16.37 -2.90
N ARG A 109 -5.77 16.82 -2.97
CA ARG A 109 -4.86 16.80 -1.82
C ARG A 109 -5.32 17.73 -0.69
N SER A 110 -5.95 18.85 -1.01
CA SER A 110 -6.49 19.77 0.00
C SER A 110 -7.60 19.10 0.83
N ILE A 111 -8.51 18.40 0.14
CA ILE A 111 -9.58 17.61 0.79
C ILE A 111 -8.95 16.55 1.70
N MET A 112 -8.00 15.76 1.19
CA MET A 112 -7.29 14.75 1.99
C MET A 112 -6.53 15.35 3.18
N LYS A 113 -5.90 16.51 3.02
CA LYS A 113 -5.19 17.20 4.11
C LYS A 113 -6.14 17.68 5.20
N SER A 114 -7.39 18.00 4.86
CA SER A 114 -8.40 18.44 5.82
C SER A 114 -9.04 17.29 6.62
N ASP A 115 -8.91 16.06 6.13
CA ASP A 115 -9.46 14.86 6.77
C ASP A 115 -8.73 14.55 8.10
N PRO A 116 -9.44 14.51 9.25
CA PRO A 116 -8.82 14.22 10.55
C PRO A 116 -8.15 12.85 10.66
N GLU A 117 -8.65 11.81 9.98
CA GLU A 117 -8.05 10.48 10.02
C GLU A 117 -6.75 10.43 9.22
N VAL A 118 -6.71 11.13 8.08
CA VAL A 118 -5.49 11.30 7.29
C VAL A 118 -4.44 12.06 8.10
N GLN A 119 -4.83 13.14 8.76
CA GLN A 119 -3.94 13.86 9.67
C GLN A 119 -3.48 12.99 10.84
N PHE A 120 -4.37 12.17 11.39
CA PHE A 120 -4.04 11.27 12.50
C PHE A 120 -2.94 10.30 12.10
N VAL A 121 -3.04 9.59 10.97
CA VAL A 121 -1.99 8.66 10.51
C VAL A 121 -0.66 9.37 10.25
N GLN A 122 -0.68 10.55 9.62
CA GLN A 122 0.54 11.32 9.37
C GLN A 122 1.20 11.80 10.67
N LEU A 123 0.41 12.25 11.64
CA LEU A 123 0.91 12.66 12.94
C LEU A 123 1.29 11.47 13.83
N LEU A 124 0.68 10.30 13.65
CA LEU A 124 1.02 9.08 14.35
C LEU A 124 2.43 8.61 14.00
N ARG A 125 2.86 8.76 12.75
CA ARG A 125 4.27 8.59 12.35
C ARG A 125 5.19 9.48 13.18
N ASN A 126 4.84 10.75 13.36
CA ASN A 126 5.65 11.68 14.14
C ASN A 126 5.64 11.36 15.63
N TYR A 127 4.52 10.90 16.18
CA TYR A 127 4.42 10.42 17.55
C TYR A 127 5.34 9.21 17.78
N LEU A 128 5.27 8.20 16.91
CA LEU A 128 6.06 6.98 17.00
C LEU A 128 7.57 7.24 16.90
N LEU A 129 8.00 8.26 16.15
CA LEU A 129 9.41 8.59 15.97
C LEU A 129 9.99 9.54 17.01
N HIS A 130 9.16 10.41 17.60
CA HIS A 130 9.67 11.54 18.39
C HIS A 130 9.07 11.65 19.79
N ALA A 131 8.00 10.91 20.10
CA ALA A 131 7.32 11.00 21.38
C ALA A 131 7.43 9.69 22.16
N ALA A 132 6.77 8.63 21.68
CA ALA A 132 6.67 7.37 22.40
C ALA A 132 6.11 6.26 21.53
N VAL A 133 6.14 5.04 22.08
CA VAL A 133 5.33 3.92 21.62
C VAL A 133 3.91 4.07 22.20
N PRO A 134 2.84 3.98 21.39
CA PRO A 134 1.48 4.10 21.90
C PRO A 134 1.14 2.90 22.79
N GLN A 135 0.35 3.14 23.84
CA GLN A 135 -0.17 2.03 24.63
C GLN A 135 -1.21 1.28 23.82
N ILE A 136 -1.06 -0.04 23.79
CA ILE A 136 -1.98 -0.95 23.10
C ILE A 136 -2.69 -1.85 24.11
N CYS A 137 -3.90 -2.27 23.75
CA CYS A 137 -4.68 -3.20 24.55
C CYS A 137 -5.27 -4.30 23.66
N ASP A 138 -5.36 -5.49 24.22
CA ASP A 138 -6.06 -6.60 23.59
C ASP A 138 -7.51 -6.61 24.07
N HIS A 139 -8.44 -6.57 23.13
CA HIS A 139 -9.85 -6.81 23.41
C HIS A 139 -10.20 -8.23 23.05
N VAL A 140 -10.51 -9.04 24.07
CA VAL A 140 -10.86 -10.44 23.94
C VAL A 140 -12.37 -10.60 24.06
N ASN A 141 -13.05 -10.91 22.95
CA ASN A 141 -14.41 -11.42 23.02
C ASN A 141 -14.38 -12.93 23.22
N TRP A 142 -14.54 -13.37 24.48
CA TRP A 142 -14.50 -14.79 24.85
C TRP A 142 -15.53 -15.64 24.10
N ARG A 143 -16.70 -15.08 23.79
CA ARG A 143 -17.80 -15.77 23.10
C ARG A 143 -17.52 -15.98 21.62
N GLU A 144 -16.95 -14.98 20.96
CA GLU A 144 -16.75 -14.98 19.51
C GLU A 144 -15.35 -15.43 19.10
N SER A 145 -14.43 -15.62 20.05
CA SER A 145 -13.01 -15.87 19.77
C SER A 145 -12.33 -14.77 18.96
N ILE A 146 -12.94 -13.58 18.92
CA ILE A 146 -12.42 -12.43 18.21
C ILE A 146 -11.52 -11.67 19.18
N ASN A 147 -10.25 -11.58 18.82
CA ASN A 147 -9.28 -10.71 19.47
C ASN A 147 -9.03 -9.53 18.54
N LYS A 148 -9.15 -8.31 19.07
CA LYS A 148 -8.79 -7.10 18.34
C LYS A 148 -7.82 -6.28 19.15
N ILE A 149 -6.85 -5.69 18.47
CA ILE A 149 -5.84 -4.85 19.11
C ILE A 149 -6.21 -3.38 18.94
N GLY A 150 -6.31 -2.68 20.06
CA GLY A 150 -6.67 -1.27 20.12
C GLY A 150 -5.54 -0.37 20.61
N LEU A 151 -5.65 0.92 20.30
CA LEU A 151 -4.86 1.98 20.90
C LEU A 151 -5.64 2.64 22.03
N ILE A 152 -4.94 3.01 23.11
CA ILE A 152 -5.53 3.72 24.25
C ILE A 152 -5.45 5.25 24.00
N PRO A 153 -6.59 5.96 23.83
CA PRO A 153 -6.64 7.38 23.48
C PRO A 153 -6.00 8.29 24.52
N SER A 154 -6.14 7.99 25.81
CA SER A 154 -5.56 8.81 26.88
C SER A 154 -4.04 8.89 26.76
N SER A 155 -3.38 7.78 26.40
CA SER A 155 -1.94 7.73 26.16
C SER A 155 -1.54 8.61 24.96
N LEU A 156 -2.34 8.61 23.89
CA LEU A 156 -2.10 9.43 22.72
C LEU A 156 -2.33 10.91 23.06
N LEU A 157 -3.47 11.26 23.67
CA LEU A 157 -3.88 12.64 23.96
C LEU A 157 -2.89 13.41 24.85
N ALA A 158 -2.04 12.70 25.61
CA ALA A 158 -0.93 13.29 26.37
C ALA A 158 0.08 14.03 25.48
N TRP A 159 0.19 13.69 24.18
CA TRP A 159 1.10 14.38 23.28
C TRP A 159 0.56 15.75 22.84
N GLY A 160 1.34 16.80 23.09
CA GLY A 160 0.99 18.19 22.81
C GLY A 160 0.79 18.53 21.33
N ARG A 161 1.36 17.75 20.41
CA ARG A 161 1.48 18.13 18.98
C ARG A 161 0.36 17.62 18.07
N TRP A 162 -0.68 17.00 18.61
CA TRP A 162 -1.89 16.72 17.83
C TRP A 162 -2.57 18.04 17.41
N THR A 163 -2.98 18.13 16.15
CA THR A 163 -3.79 19.25 15.65
C THR A 163 -5.19 19.21 16.28
N ASN A 164 -5.88 20.35 16.30
CA ASN A 164 -7.25 20.41 16.84
C ASN A 164 -8.22 19.40 16.21
N PRO A 165 -8.23 19.18 14.87
CA PRO A 165 -9.05 18.14 14.25
C PRO A 165 -8.71 16.74 14.77
N VAL A 166 -7.43 16.39 14.90
CA VAL A 166 -7.01 15.08 15.39
C VAL A 166 -7.32 14.90 16.87
N ARG A 167 -7.17 15.94 17.69
CA ARG A 167 -7.61 15.91 19.09
C ARG A 167 -9.11 15.66 19.21
N LYS A 168 -9.92 16.32 18.37
CA LYS A 168 -11.36 16.10 18.34
C LYS A 168 -11.70 14.67 17.92
N LEU A 169 -11.05 14.15 16.88
CA LEU A 169 -11.19 12.77 16.44
C LEU A 169 -10.84 11.79 17.58
N LEU A 170 -9.68 11.94 18.22
CA LEU A 170 -9.26 11.06 19.32
C LEU A 170 -10.23 11.09 20.49
N LYS A 171 -10.79 12.26 20.83
CA LYS A 171 -11.83 12.38 21.85
C LYS A 171 -13.10 11.64 21.45
N GLN A 172 -13.57 11.83 20.21
CA GLN A 172 -14.75 11.13 19.68
C GLN A 172 -14.56 9.61 19.66
N LEU A 173 -13.37 9.13 19.27
CA LEU A 173 -13.03 7.70 19.31
C LEU A 173 -13.00 7.15 20.74
N SER A 174 -12.71 8.00 21.74
CA SER A 174 -12.68 7.67 23.17
C SER A 174 -14.02 7.88 23.90
N GLU A 175 -15.04 8.44 23.24
CA GLU A 175 -16.34 8.70 23.88
C GLU A 175 -17.00 7.38 24.29
N GLY A 176 -16.99 7.12 25.61
CA GLY A 176 -17.51 5.88 26.19
C GLY A 176 -16.65 4.63 25.91
N LYS A 177 -15.42 4.79 25.43
CA LYS A 177 -14.52 3.67 25.07
C LYS A 177 -13.12 3.86 25.64
N GLU A 178 -12.54 2.79 26.17
CA GLU A 178 -11.15 2.76 26.65
C GLU A 178 -10.14 2.72 25.49
N TYR A 179 -10.56 2.24 24.31
CA TYR A 179 -9.71 2.05 23.14
C TYR A 179 -10.47 2.18 21.81
N PHE A 180 -9.72 2.36 20.72
CA PHE A 180 -10.21 2.18 19.34
C PHE A 180 -9.30 1.23 18.57
N TYR A 181 -9.85 0.48 17.62
CA TYR A 181 -9.11 -0.58 16.94
C TYR A 181 -8.11 -0.03 15.92
N ILE A 182 -6.93 -0.65 15.88
CA ILE A 182 -5.90 -0.32 14.89
C ILE A 182 -6.40 -0.60 13.47
N SER A 183 -7.14 -1.70 13.29
CA SER A 183 -7.71 -2.11 12.01
C SER A 183 -8.54 -1.01 11.36
N ASP A 184 -9.30 -0.27 12.14
CA ASP A 184 -10.34 0.63 11.63
C ASP A 184 -9.71 1.85 10.96
N PHE A 185 -8.79 2.54 11.66
CA PHE A 185 -8.11 3.70 11.07
C PHE A 185 -7.10 3.30 10.00
N ALA A 186 -6.44 2.15 10.13
CA ALA A 186 -5.45 1.69 9.16
C ALA A 186 -6.12 1.34 7.83
N ALA A 187 -7.23 0.59 7.86
CA ALA A 187 -8.01 0.26 6.67
C ALA A 187 -8.63 1.51 6.04
N SER A 188 -9.23 2.39 6.84
CA SER A 188 -9.82 3.64 6.35
C SER A 188 -8.78 4.51 5.64
N TYR A 189 -7.61 4.73 6.27
CA TYR A 189 -6.52 5.47 5.64
C TYR A 189 -6.02 4.79 4.37
N GLY A 190 -5.82 3.47 4.41
CA GLY A 190 -5.38 2.68 3.26
C GLY A 190 -6.25 2.91 2.03
N ASN A 191 -7.58 2.79 2.20
CA ASN A 191 -8.55 3.02 1.14
C ASN A 191 -8.47 4.44 0.57
N LYS A 192 -8.36 5.45 1.44
CA LYS A 192 -8.25 6.86 1.03
C LYS A 192 -6.93 7.12 0.27
N ALA A 193 -5.82 6.60 0.76
CA ALA A 193 -4.49 6.73 0.17
C ALA A 193 -4.41 6.03 -1.20
N GLU A 194 -5.00 4.84 -1.32
CA GLU A 194 -5.10 4.10 -2.57
C GLU A 194 -5.95 4.84 -3.60
N ASN A 195 -7.13 5.32 -3.20
CA ASN A 195 -8.03 6.06 -4.09
C ASN A 195 -7.35 7.31 -4.68
N ILE A 196 -6.72 8.16 -3.86
CA ILE A 196 -6.04 9.36 -4.37
C ILE A 196 -4.82 9.02 -5.24
N SER A 197 -4.13 7.91 -4.95
CA SER A 197 -2.99 7.44 -5.75
C SER A 197 -3.43 6.98 -7.14
N TYR A 198 -4.54 6.24 -7.23
CA TYR A 198 -5.12 5.86 -8.51
C TYR A 198 -5.65 7.04 -9.30
N GLN A 199 -6.26 8.03 -8.64
CA GLN A 199 -6.66 9.26 -9.32
C GLN A 199 -5.45 10.00 -9.91
N LEU A 200 -4.33 10.08 -9.18
CA LEU A 200 -3.09 10.67 -9.69
C LEU A 200 -2.55 9.88 -10.90
N LEU A 201 -2.48 8.56 -10.80
CA LEU A 201 -2.07 7.68 -11.91
C LEU A 201 -2.95 7.90 -13.14
N ASN A 202 -4.27 7.91 -12.97
CA ASN A 202 -5.21 8.09 -14.08
C ASN A 202 -5.10 9.47 -14.73
N MET A 203 -4.84 10.52 -13.96
CA MET A 203 -4.57 11.86 -14.51
C MET A 203 -3.32 11.83 -15.41
N ILE A 204 -2.24 11.19 -14.97
CA ILE A 204 -0.99 11.09 -15.74
C ILE A 204 -1.20 10.20 -16.97
N ILE A 205 -1.78 9.02 -16.82
CA ILE A 205 -2.03 8.10 -17.94
C ILE A 205 -2.93 8.75 -19.00
N SER A 206 -3.96 9.47 -18.58
CA SER A 206 -4.84 10.17 -19.52
C SER A 206 -4.13 11.33 -20.22
N GLN A 207 -3.23 12.03 -19.54
CA GLN A 207 -2.46 13.13 -20.10
C GLN A 207 -1.45 12.66 -21.15
N TYR A 208 -0.83 11.48 -20.96
CA TYR A 208 0.16 10.90 -21.87
C TYR A 208 -0.41 9.73 -22.69
N ARG A 209 -1.72 9.74 -22.96
CA ARG A 209 -2.41 8.61 -23.61
C ARG A 209 -1.75 8.23 -24.92
N ASP A 210 -1.59 9.17 -25.83
CA ASP A 210 -1.09 8.90 -27.18
C ASP A 210 0.37 8.40 -27.15
N ASP A 211 1.20 8.98 -26.28
CA ASP A 211 2.58 8.57 -26.07
C ASP A 211 2.69 7.14 -25.52
N LEU A 212 1.84 6.80 -24.54
CA LEU A 212 1.76 5.45 -23.96
C LEU A 212 1.17 4.44 -24.95
N GLU A 213 0.14 4.83 -25.72
CA GLU A 213 -0.46 3.98 -26.75
C GLU A 213 0.55 3.64 -27.84
N TYR A 214 1.35 4.62 -28.30
CA TYR A 214 2.45 4.36 -29.22
C TYR A 214 3.45 3.35 -28.64
N LEU A 215 3.94 3.58 -27.41
CA LEU A 215 4.85 2.65 -26.74
C LEU A 215 4.27 1.22 -26.68
N TYR A 216 3.02 1.09 -26.25
CA TYR A 216 2.37 -0.20 -26.09
C TYR A 216 2.04 -0.87 -27.43
N ASN A 217 1.82 -0.11 -28.50
CA ASN A 217 1.70 -0.65 -29.85
C ASN A 217 3.04 -1.26 -30.33
N VAL A 218 4.15 -0.55 -30.14
CA VAL A 218 5.49 -1.07 -30.47
C VAL A 218 5.80 -2.34 -29.67
N HIS A 219 5.45 -2.34 -28.38
CA HIS A 219 5.60 -3.50 -27.50
C HIS A 219 4.72 -4.70 -27.90
N ARG A 220 3.45 -4.47 -28.28
CA ARG A 220 2.58 -5.54 -28.79
C ARG A 220 3.12 -6.18 -30.06
N GLU A 221 3.62 -5.37 -30.99
CA GLU A 221 4.27 -5.89 -32.20
C GLU A 221 5.55 -6.67 -31.85
N PHE A 222 6.34 -6.19 -30.90
CA PHE A 222 7.50 -6.91 -30.39
C PHE A 222 7.10 -8.30 -29.86
N LEU A 223 6.10 -8.38 -28.97
CA LEU A 223 5.60 -9.66 -28.43
C LEU A 223 5.09 -10.58 -29.53
N ARG A 224 4.31 -10.08 -30.50
CA ARG A 224 3.80 -10.89 -31.62
C ARG A 224 4.92 -11.56 -32.42
N VAL A 225 6.03 -10.86 -32.66
CA VAL A 225 7.18 -11.37 -33.43
C VAL A 225 8.05 -12.33 -32.61
N HIS A 226 8.10 -12.19 -31.28
CA HIS A 226 9.08 -12.90 -30.43
C HIS A 226 8.48 -14.01 -29.56
N THR A 227 7.20 -13.95 -29.20
CA THR A 227 6.51 -15.04 -28.48
C THR A 227 6.42 -16.30 -29.34
N SER A 228 6.29 -16.16 -30.67
CA SER A 228 6.37 -17.28 -31.62
C SER A 228 7.77 -17.90 -31.74
N LYS A 229 8.79 -17.26 -31.15
CA LYS A 229 10.20 -17.69 -31.19
C LYS A 229 10.76 -18.16 -29.83
N GLY A 230 9.91 -18.31 -28.80
CA GLY A 230 10.33 -18.83 -27.48
C GLY A 230 11.21 -17.87 -26.66
N TYR A 231 10.83 -16.59 -26.60
CA TYR A 231 11.66 -15.53 -25.99
C TYR A 231 11.54 -15.40 -24.46
N VAL A 232 12.61 -14.87 -23.82
CA VAL A 232 12.83 -14.93 -22.36
C VAL A 232 12.71 -13.56 -21.64
N PHE A 233 12.71 -12.42 -22.33
CA PHE A 233 12.80 -11.09 -21.67
C PHE A 233 11.84 -10.01 -22.18
N ASP A 234 10.74 -9.74 -21.47
CA ASP A 234 9.86 -8.62 -21.85
C ASP A 234 10.46 -7.24 -21.42
N PRO A 235 10.66 -6.29 -22.35
CA PRO A 235 11.29 -5.00 -22.08
C PRO A 235 10.42 -3.99 -21.30
N LEU A 236 9.12 -4.26 -21.11
CA LEU A 236 8.17 -3.43 -20.34
C LEU A 236 7.62 -4.15 -19.11
N ILE A 237 8.14 -5.32 -18.74
CA ILE A 237 7.70 -6.04 -17.53
C ILE A 237 8.79 -6.00 -16.47
N THR A 238 8.42 -5.50 -15.29
CA THR A 238 9.22 -5.56 -14.06
C THR A 238 8.92 -6.78 -13.17
N LYS A 239 7.96 -7.64 -13.54
CA LYS A 239 7.57 -8.84 -12.79
C LYS A 239 7.68 -10.12 -13.63
N TYR A 240 8.67 -10.93 -13.28
CA TYR A 240 8.87 -12.26 -13.83
C TYR A 240 7.62 -13.14 -13.73
N PHE A 241 7.22 -13.72 -14.85
CA PHE A 241 6.53 -15.01 -14.90
C PHE A 241 7.09 -15.81 -16.08
N THR A 242 7.79 -16.90 -15.75
CA THR A 242 7.87 -18.07 -16.63
C THR A 242 6.73 -19.00 -16.22
N LEU A 243 5.82 -19.29 -17.15
CA LEU A 243 4.99 -20.50 -17.05
C LEU A 243 5.61 -21.57 -17.95
N ALA A 244 5.79 -22.76 -17.39
CA ALA A 244 6.41 -23.92 -18.04
C ALA A 244 5.59 -24.51 -19.21
N ASN A 245 4.50 -23.87 -19.63
CA ASN A 245 3.58 -24.35 -20.67
C ASN A 245 3.37 -23.37 -21.84
N GLY A 246 4.08 -22.23 -21.89
CA GLY A 246 4.07 -21.35 -23.07
C GLY A 246 2.78 -20.52 -23.29
N GLU A 247 1.87 -20.47 -22.33
CA GLU A 247 0.70 -19.59 -22.41
C GLU A 247 1.02 -18.17 -21.91
N LEU A 248 0.76 -17.17 -22.76
CA LEU A 248 0.92 -15.76 -22.48
C LEU A 248 -0.31 -15.25 -21.70
N VAL A 249 -0.17 -15.02 -20.39
CA VAL A 249 -1.19 -14.31 -19.61
C VAL A 249 -0.88 -12.81 -19.65
N ILE A 250 -1.60 -12.08 -20.48
CA ILE A 250 -1.58 -10.61 -20.49
C ILE A 250 -2.45 -10.16 -19.32
N TYR A 251 -1.82 -9.72 -18.23
CA TYR A 251 -2.54 -9.04 -17.16
C TYR A 251 -2.69 -7.56 -17.53
N PRO A 252 -3.90 -7.02 -17.67
CA PRO A 252 -4.08 -5.58 -17.79
C PRO A 252 -3.55 -4.91 -16.53
N LEU A 253 -2.91 -3.74 -16.69
CA LEU A 253 -2.42 -2.86 -15.62
C LEU A 253 -3.49 -2.54 -14.55
N PHE A 254 -4.77 -2.73 -14.88
CA PHE A 254 -5.90 -2.56 -13.98
C PHE A 254 -6.84 -3.76 -14.06
N ASP A 255 -6.64 -4.72 -13.16
CA ASP A 255 -7.68 -5.69 -12.79
C ASP A 255 -7.97 -5.52 -11.29
N LYS A 256 -9.19 -5.08 -10.98
CA LYS A 256 -9.67 -4.92 -9.59
C LYS A 256 -10.01 -6.26 -8.95
N ASP A 257 -10.08 -7.33 -9.74
CA ASP A 257 -10.52 -8.66 -9.31
C ASP A 257 -9.36 -9.64 -9.17
N ARG A 258 -8.11 -9.14 -9.01
CA ARG A 258 -6.93 -9.99 -8.83
C ARG A 258 -7.13 -10.97 -7.66
N PRO A 259 -7.20 -12.29 -7.91
CA PRO A 259 -7.22 -13.26 -6.82
C PRO A 259 -5.85 -13.26 -6.14
N SER A 260 -5.83 -13.28 -4.80
CA SER A 260 -4.61 -13.63 -4.07
C SER A 260 -4.16 -15.01 -4.51
N THR A 261 -2.90 -15.14 -4.91
CA THR A 261 -2.31 -16.37 -5.42
C THR A 261 -2.59 -17.54 -4.46
N PRO A 262 -3.10 -18.69 -4.91
CA PRO A 262 -3.30 -19.83 -4.02
C PRO A 262 -1.94 -20.40 -3.60
N ASP A 263 -1.80 -20.66 -2.30
CA ASP A 263 -0.62 -21.29 -1.67
C ASP A 263 -0.39 -22.66 -2.33
N ARG A 264 0.73 -22.80 -3.05
CA ARG A 264 1.17 -24.09 -3.62
C ARG A 264 1.81 -24.93 -2.52
N ARG A 265 0.99 -25.42 -1.60
CA ARG A 265 1.32 -26.56 -0.77
C ARG A 265 0.18 -27.56 -0.83
N HIS A 266 0.21 -28.39 -1.88
CA HIS A 266 -0.09 -29.82 -1.86
C HIS A 266 -0.03 -30.36 -3.30
N ARG A 267 1.03 -31.08 -3.63
CA ARG A 267 0.92 -32.23 -4.53
C ARG A 267 0.76 -33.47 -3.64
N PRO A 268 -0.27 -34.30 -3.81
CA PRO A 268 -0.18 -35.69 -3.40
C PRO A 268 0.88 -36.37 -4.28
N ALA A 269 1.75 -37.17 -3.65
CA ALA A 269 2.52 -38.16 -4.38
C ALA A 269 1.57 -39.30 -4.78
N ASP A 270 1.72 -39.76 -6.02
CA ASP A 270 1.16 -41.03 -6.49
C ASP A 270 1.75 -42.21 -5.70
#